data_AF-W4VBJ2-F1
#
_entry.id   AF-W4VBJ2-F1
#
_cell.length_a   1.000
_cell.length_b   1.000
_cell.length_c   1.000
_cell.angle_alpha   90.00
_cell.angle_beta   90.00
_cell.angle_gamma   90.00
#
_symmetry.space_group_name_H-M   'P 1'
#
loop_
_entity.id
_entity.type
_entity.pdbx_description
1 polymer ?
#
loop_
_entity_poly.entity_id
_entity_poly.type
_entity_poly.pdbx_seq_one_letter_code
_entity_poly.pdbx_strand_id
1 'polypeptide(L)'
;MNGGIDVKMKMYITKEDLAQLTDSQKKNLNDMWYPQKYDLAVANICTNAETEEYQQIEFVVGDIRVYHTRFILYDLMFLSNMNNDDISEQEEASTELEPEEDSDFDENYDNEYDLDEESDEDENFDCLFIRPTTFTKEECLPLLSIGQMIEILNKNKSKLYDFYLLADNGQFATEMGSKDYNLSGYGSDFESKELCDVLWECVKLVL
;
A
#
# COMPACT_ATOMS: atom_id res chain seq x y z
N MET A 1 28.14 8.38 -34.18
CA MET A 1 28.10 8.34 -32.71
C MET A 1 26.64 8.16 -32.34
N ASN A 2 26.20 6.90 -32.20
CA ASN A 2 24.83 6.62 -31.76
C ASN A 2 24.87 6.59 -30.25
N GLY A 3 24.42 7.67 -29.63
CA GLY A 3 24.06 7.66 -28.21
C GLY A 3 22.89 6.73 -28.05
N GLY A 4 23.17 5.48 -27.65
CA GLY A 4 22.16 4.59 -27.14
C GLY A 4 21.62 5.22 -25.87
N ILE A 5 20.42 5.79 -25.95
CA ILE A 5 19.62 6.07 -24.77
C ILE A 5 19.30 4.68 -24.22
N ASP A 6 19.90 4.34 -23.09
CA ASP A 6 19.55 3.15 -22.33
C ASP A 6 18.14 3.41 -21.80
N VAL A 7 17.12 3.01 -22.56
CA VAL A 7 15.72 3.15 -22.17
C VAL A 7 15.50 2.13 -21.06
N LYS A 8 15.63 2.60 -19.82
CA LYS A 8 15.40 1.78 -18.63
C LYS A 8 13.93 1.38 -18.60
N MET A 9 13.68 0.10 -18.82
CA MET A 9 12.36 -0.50 -18.82
C MET A 9 11.61 -0.23 -17.51
N LYS A 10 10.37 0.26 -17.63
CA LYS A 10 9.48 0.44 -16.49
C LYS A 10 9.16 -0.93 -15.85
N MET A 11 9.31 -1.03 -14.53
CA MET A 11 9.12 -2.28 -13.78
C MET A 11 7.80 -2.33 -12.99
N TYR A 12 7.23 -1.17 -12.69
CA TYR A 12 6.02 -0.97 -11.90
C TYR A 12 5.14 0.09 -12.58
N ILE A 13 3.82 -0.02 -12.45
CA ILE A 13 2.92 1.09 -12.78
C ILE A 13 3.16 2.27 -11.83
N THR A 14 2.82 3.48 -12.26
CA THR A 14 3.02 4.71 -11.47
C THR A 14 1.70 5.25 -10.93
N LYS A 15 1.75 6.25 -10.06
CA LYS A 15 0.54 6.95 -9.59
C LYS A 15 -0.23 7.62 -10.73
N GLU A 16 0.45 8.06 -11.79
CA GLU A 16 -0.17 8.62 -12.97
C GLU A 16 -0.97 7.56 -13.75
N ASP A 17 -0.52 6.31 -13.74
CA ASP A 17 -1.30 5.19 -14.30
C ASP A 17 -2.55 4.89 -13.47
N LEU A 18 -2.43 4.93 -12.14
CA LEU A 18 -3.58 4.77 -11.23
C LEU A 18 -4.58 5.92 -11.34
N ALA A 19 -4.11 7.14 -11.61
CA ALA A 19 -4.96 8.32 -11.79
C ALA A 19 -5.88 8.21 -13.02
N GLN A 20 -5.53 7.38 -14.00
CA GLN A 20 -6.37 7.11 -15.17
C GLN A 20 -7.57 6.19 -14.87
N LEU A 21 -7.58 5.52 -13.72
CA LEU A 21 -8.64 4.59 -13.34
C LEU A 21 -9.86 5.32 -12.80
N THR A 22 -11.03 4.79 -13.13
CA THR A 22 -12.29 5.14 -12.45
C THR A 22 -12.32 4.59 -11.02
N ASP A 23 -13.19 5.12 -10.16
CA ASP A 23 -13.30 4.65 -8.77
C ASP A 23 -13.71 3.18 -8.68
N SER A 24 -14.55 2.70 -9.61
CA SER A 24 -14.90 1.28 -9.71
C SER A 24 -13.68 0.42 -10.05
N GLN A 25 -12.83 0.86 -10.98
CA GLN A 25 -11.61 0.13 -11.34
C GLN A 25 -10.57 0.16 -10.21
N LYS A 26 -10.44 1.27 -9.49
CA LYS A 26 -9.58 1.36 -8.29
C LYS A 26 -10.04 0.38 -7.22
N LYS A 27 -11.36 0.31 -6.99
CA LYS A 27 -11.93 -0.65 -6.05
C LYS A 27 -11.66 -2.09 -6.48
N ASN A 28 -11.91 -2.43 -7.74
CA ASN A 28 -11.66 -3.78 -8.25
C ASN A 28 -10.16 -4.14 -8.18
N LEU A 29 -9.27 -3.19 -8.50
CA LEU A 29 -7.82 -3.36 -8.35
C LEU A 29 -7.44 -3.65 -6.90
N ASN A 30 -8.01 -2.90 -5.95
CA ASN A 30 -7.81 -3.14 -4.54
C ASN A 30 -8.32 -4.54 -4.12
N ASP A 31 -9.50 -4.95 -4.58
CA ASP A 31 -10.10 -6.25 -4.28
C ASP A 31 -9.26 -7.41 -4.82
N MET A 32 -8.67 -7.26 -6.01
CA MET A 32 -7.77 -8.26 -6.61
C MET A 32 -6.38 -8.30 -5.95
N TRP A 33 -5.98 -7.23 -5.26
CA TRP A 33 -4.68 -7.15 -4.64
C TRP A 33 -4.66 -7.86 -3.28
N TYR A 34 -3.76 -8.84 -3.17
CA TYR A 34 -3.40 -9.45 -1.90
C TYR A 34 -2.03 -8.93 -1.48
N PRO A 35 -1.95 -7.98 -0.53
CA PRO A 35 -0.69 -7.33 -0.17
C PRO A 35 0.38 -8.34 0.26
N GLN A 36 1.61 -8.10 -0.18
CA GLN A 36 2.80 -8.85 0.22
C GLN A 36 3.89 -7.91 0.74
N LYS A 37 4.82 -8.45 1.53
CA LYS A 37 6.00 -7.69 1.96
C LYS A 37 6.77 -7.24 0.72
N TYR A 38 7.23 -6.00 0.77
CA TYR A 38 7.96 -5.29 -0.28
C TYR A 38 7.13 -4.89 -1.50
N ASP A 39 5.80 -5.03 -1.44
CA ASP A 39 4.92 -4.39 -2.41
C ASP A 39 5.08 -2.88 -2.36
N LEU A 40 5.07 -2.25 -3.53
CA LEU A 40 4.99 -0.81 -3.66
C LEU A 40 3.52 -0.40 -3.72
N ALA A 41 3.12 0.60 -2.95
CA ALA A 41 1.74 1.05 -2.88
C ALA A 41 1.63 2.57 -2.71
N VAL A 42 0.45 3.10 -3.05
CA VAL A 42 0.07 4.49 -2.80
C VAL A 42 -1.08 4.51 -1.81
N ALA A 43 -0.93 5.24 -0.71
CA ALA A 43 -2.01 5.54 0.23
C ALA A 43 -2.58 6.94 -0.03
N ASN A 44 -3.90 7.11 0.06
CA ASN A 44 -4.53 8.44 0.09
C ASN A 44 -4.76 8.84 1.56
N ILE A 45 -4.23 9.99 1.95
CA ILE A 45 -4.24 10.46 3.34
C ILE A 45 -4.95 11.79 3.40
N CYS A 46 -5.93 11.93 4.27
CA CYS A 46 -6.58 13.20 4.54
C CYS A 46 -5.60 14.14 5.24
N THR A 47 -5.24 15.25 4.59
CA THR A 47 -4.39 16.29 5.15
C THR A 47 -5.20 17.40 5.79
N ASN A 48 -6.42 17.65 5.27
CA ASN A 48 -7.35 18.61 5.85
C ASN A 48 -8.79 18.11 5.68
N ALA A 49 -9.43 17.77 6.79
CA ALA A 49 -10.80 17.25 6.79
C ALA A 49 -11.85 18.34 6.51
N GLU A 50 -11.58 19.61 6.81
CA GLU A 50 -12.52 20.71 6.58
C GLU A 50 -12.60 21.08 5.09
N THR A 51 -11.47 21.02 4.37
CA THR A 51 -11.40 21.33 2.94
C THR A 51 -11.41 20.09 2.04
N GLU A 52 -11.54 18.90 2.62
CA GLU A 52 -11.49 17.60 1.92
C GLU A 52 -10.21 17.43 1.07
N GLU A 53 -9.07 17.89 1.60
CA GLU A 53 -7.78 17.75 0.92
C GLU A 53 -7.10 16.43 1.28
N TYR A 54 -6.66 15.74 0.23
CA TYR A 54 -5.96 14.47 0.34
C TYR A 54 -4.60 14.52 -0.33
N GLN A 55 -3.62 13.89 0.29
CA GLN A 55 -2.29 13.67 -0.27
C GLN A 55 -2.06 12.20 -0.58
N GLN A 56 -1.44 11.93 -1.73
CA GLN A 56 -0.96 10.60 -2.09
C GLN A 56 0.45 10.38 -1.57
N ILE A 57 0.63 9.28 -0.85
CA ILE A 57 1.91 8.85 -0.32
C ILE A 57 2.30 7.50 -0.91
N GLU A 58 3.43 7.49 -1.61
CA GLU A 58 4.10 6.25 -2.05
C GLU A 58 4.88 5.65 -0.88
N PHE A 59 4.72 4.34 -0.67
CA PHE A 59 5.43 3.60 0.37
C PHE A 59 5.69 2.14 -0.05
N VAL A 60 6.65 1.52 0.63
CA VAL A 60 6.94 0.10 0.51
C VAL A 60 6.33 -0.62 1.70
N VAL A 61 5.53 -1.65 1.46
CA VAL A 61 4.92 -2.47 2.51
C VAL A 61 6.03 -3.24 3.22
N GLY A 62 6.30 -2.94 4.49
CA GLY A 62 7.32 -3.62 5.28
C GLY A 62 6.77 -4.82 6.07
N ASP A 63 5.57 -4.65 6.64
CA ASP A 63 4.88 -5.71 7.37
C ASP A 63 3.35 -5.62 7.15
N ILE A 64 2.67 -6.74 7.38
CA ILE A 64 1.24 -6.87 7.15
C ILE A 64 0.62 -7.57 8.35
N ARG A 65 -0.35 -6.91 8.99
CA ARG A 65 -1.15 -7.53 10.05
C ARG A 65 -2.61 -7.62 9.61
N VAL A 66 -3.21 -8.77 9.86
CA VAL A 66 -4.62 -9.01 9.53
C VAL A 66 -5.41 -9.02 10.83
N TYR A 67 -6.34 -8.08 10.97
CA TYR A 67 -7.28 -8.04 12.08
C TYR A 67 -8.68 -8.34 11.54
N HIS A 68 -9.22 -9.50 11.92
CA HIS A 68 -10.46 -10.06 11.36
C HIS A 68 -10.37 -10.20 9.82
N THR A 69 -10.95 -9.26 9.07
CA THR A 69 -10.96 -9.22 7.61
C THR A 69 -10.22 -8.02 7.04
N ARG A 70 -9.59 -7.19 7.89
CA ARG A 70 -8.92 -5.95 7.49
C ARG A 70 -7.41 -6.13 7.51
N PHE A 71 -6.77 -5.66 6.44
CA PHE A 71 -5.32 -5.64 6.33
C PHE A 71 -4.80 -4.28 6.79
N ILE A 72 -3.84 -4.30 7.70
CA ILE A 72 -3.06 -3.14 8.12
C ILE A 72 -1.66 -3.30 7.56
N LEU A 73 -1.25 -2.33 6.74
CA LEU A 73 0.02 -2.29 6.04
C LEU A 73 0.96 -1.35 6.78
N TYR A 74 2.14 -1.83 7.16
CA TYR A 74 3.16 -1.05 7.84
C TYR A 74 4.14 -0.51 6.81
N ASP A 75 4.43 0.79 6.85
CA ASP A 75 5.45 1.39 5.99
C ASP A 75 6.83 0.92 6.46
N LEU A 76 7.58 0.34 5.52
CA LEU A 76 8.92 -0.19 5.76
C LEU A 76 9.86 0.84 6.39
N MET A 77 9.68 2.14 6.11
CA MET A 77 10.52 3.20 6.67
C MET A 77 10.48 3.28 8.20
N PHE A 78 9.38 2.83 8.83
CA PHE A 78 9.22 2.93 10.28
C PHE A 78 9.56 1.64 11.04
N LEU A 79 9.78 0.53 10.33
CA LEU A 79 10.08 -0.77 10.96
C LEU A 79 11.51 -0.87 11.49
N SER A 80 12.48 -0.16 10.88
CA SER A 80 13.86 -0.14 11.36
C SER A 80 13.99 0.47 12.76
N ASN A 81 13.05 1.34 13.14
CA ASN A 81 13.03 1.99 14.44
C ASN A 81 12.39 1.12 15.52
N MET A 82 11.52 0.17 15.15
CA MET A 82 10.85 -0.72 16.10
C MET A 82 11.73 -1.90 16.54
N ASN A 83 12.71 -2.31 15.73
CA ASN A 83 13.59 -3.44 16.06
C ASN A 83 14.70 -3.12 17.07
N ASN A 84 14.82 -1.86 17.53
CA ASN A 84 15.83 -1.49 18.53
C ASN A 84 15.32 -1.55 19.98
N ASP A 85 14.00 -1.70 20.21
CA ASP A 85 13.42 -1.65 21.56
C ASP A 85 12.93 -3.02 22.08
N ASP A 86 12.92 -4.08 21.26
CA ASP A 86 12.49 -5.42 21.66
C ASP A 86 13.65 -6.41 21.77
N ILE A 87 14.53 -6.20 22.74
CA ILE A 87 15.19 -7.30 23.48
C ILE A 87 15.04 -7.02 24.97
N SER A 88 13.84 -7.30 25.50
CA SER A 88 13.74 -7.78 26.88
C SER A 88 12.71 -8.90 26.92
N GLU A 89 13.23 -10.12 26.85
CA GLU A 89 12.52 -11.31 27.32
C GLU A 89 12.25 -11.10 28.82
N GLN A 90 10.98 -10.96 29.23
CA GLN A 90 10.58 -11.38 30.56
C GLN A 90 9.22 -12.09 30.54
N GLU A 91 9.31 -13.29 31.08
CA GLU A 91 8.31 -14.33 31.26
C GLU A 91 7.19 -13.91 32.23
N GLU A 92 6.03 -14.50 31.98
CA GLU A 92 4.86 -14.73 32.84
C GLU A 92 4.77 -14.06 34.23
N ALA A 93 3.67 -13.35 34.46
CA ALA A 93 2.85 -13.54 35.65
C ALA A 93 1.44 -12.98 35.43
N SER A 94 0.47 -13.88 35.36
CA SER A 94 -0.95 -13.61 35.57
C SER A 94 -1.19 -13.09 36.99
N THR A 95 -1.89 -11.97 37.15
CA THR A 95 -2.57 -11.66 38.40
C THR A 95 -3.83 -10.84 38.13
N GLU A 96 -4.96 -11.44 38.49
CA GLU A 96 -6.31 -10.86 38.52
C GLU A 96 -6.35 -9.69 39.52
N LEU A 97 -6.99 -8.58 39.13
CA LEU A 97 -7.29 -7.46 40.02
C LEU A 97 -8.79 -7.49 40.36
N GLU A 98 -9.12 -7.84 41.61
CA GLU A 98 -10.40 -7.52 42.24
C GLU A 98 -10.31 -6.15 42.94
N PRO A 99 -11.37 -5.31 42.92
CA PRO A 99 -11.40 -4.02 43.61
C PRO A 99 -12.23 -4.09 44.90
N GLU A 100 -11.78 -3.52 46.03
CA GLU A 100 -12.61 -3.00 47.16
C GLU A 100 -11.76 -1.99 47.96
N GLU A 101 -12.14 -0.70 47.99
CA GLU A 101 -13.03 0.03 48.92
C GLU A 101 -12.34 0.61 50.17
N ASP A 102 -12.37 1.95 50.19
CA ASP A 102 -12.62 2.89 51.29
C ASP A 102 -11.83 2.85 52.61
N SER A 103 -11.17 3.98 52.88
CA SER A 103 -11.15 4.57 54.23
C SER A 103 -11.14 6.10 54.15
N ASP A 104 -12.29 6.70 54.51
CA ASP A 104 -12.55 8.12 54.72
C ASP A 104 -11.67 8.79 55.80
N PHE A 105 -11.72 10.14 55.79
CA PHE A 105 -11.40 11.14 56.85
C PHE A 105 -10.10 11.95 56.58
N ASP A 106 -10.07 13.29 56.49
CA ASP A 106 -11.00 14.37 56.84
C ASP A 106 -10.63 15.68 56.11
N GLU A 107 -11.59 16.59 56.14
CA GLU A 107 -11.79 17.93 55.60
C GLU A 107 -10.61 18.94 55.55
N ASN A 108 -10.74 19.81 54.54
CA ASN A 108 -10.42 21.25 54.56
C ASN A 108 -9.02 21.68 54.06
N TYR A 109 -8.89 21.82 52.73
CA TYR A 109 -8.17 22.95 52.15
C TYR A 109 -8.97 23.49 50.96
N ASP A 110 -9.75 24.52 51.23
CA ASP A 110 -10.04 25.59 50.28
C ASP A 110 -8.69 26.08 49.73
N ASN A 111 -8.35 25.65 48.51
CA ASN A 111 -7.43 26.38 47.65
C ASN A 111 -8.21 26.65 46.36
N GLU A 112 -8.88 27.79 46.40
CA GLU A 112 -9.12 28.68 45.27
C GLU A 112 -7.91 28.59 44.33
N TYR A 113 -7.96 27.69 43.34
CA TYR A 113 -7.05 27.77 42.21
C TYR A 113 -7.53 28.96 41.40
N ASP A 114 -6.95 30.12 41.73
CA ASP A 114 -6.84 31.23 40.80
C ASP A 114 -6.47 30.65 39.44
N LEU A 115 -7.44 30.66 38.53
CA LEU A 115 -7.19 30.55 37.11
C LEU A 115 -6.40 31.79 36.75
N ASP A 116 -5.07 31.71 36.89
CA ASP A 116 -4.16 32.60 36.22
C ASP A 116 -4.38 32.41 34.72
N GLU A 117 -5.33 33.16 34.18
CA GLU A 117 -5.46 33.55 32.79
C GLU A 117 -4.21 34.34 32.40
N GLU A 118 -3.05 33.68 32.28
CA GLU A 118 -1.84 34.23 31.64
C GLU A 118 -0.72 33.15 31.63
N SER A 119 -0.96 32.04 30.92
CA SER A 119 0.15 31.35 30.26
C SER A 119 0.08 31.65 28.77
N ASP A 120 0.63 32.81 28.41
CA ASP A 120 1.15 33.10 27.08
C ASP A 120 2.26 32.10 26.74
N GLU A 121 1.88 30.86 26.47
CA GLU A 121 2.64 30.02 25.59
C GLU A 121 1.77 29.86 24.35
N ASP A 122 1.99 30.78 23.41
CA ASP A 122 1.98 30.48 21.98
C ASP A 122 2.91 29.27 21.75
N GLU A 123 2.54 28.09 22.26
CA GLU A 123 2.88 26.84 21.64
C GLU A 123 2.19 26.92 20.30
N ASN A 124 2.91 27.49 19.35
CA ASN A 124 2.74 27.28 17.94
C ASN A 124 2.73 25.76 17.78
N PHE A 125 1.55 25.15 17.97
CA PHE A 125 1.17 23.82 17.53
C PHE A 125 1.23 23.94 16.02
N ASP A 126 2.46 23.95 15.54
CA ASP A 126 2.84 23.68 14.19
C ASP A 126 2.24 22.29 13.95
N CYS A 127 0.99 22.25 13.51
CA CYS A 127 0.27 21.08 13.01
C CYS A 127 0.97 20.60 11.74
N LEU A 128 2.26 20.32 11.85
CA LEU A 128 3.11 19.78 10.82
C LEU A 128 2.57 18.39 10.57
N PHE A 129 2.13 18.17 9.34
CA PHE A 129 1.66 16.89 8.87
C PHE A 129 2.63 15.77 9.27
N ILE A 130 2.17 14.84 10.10
CA ILE A 130 2.92 13.65 10.48
C ILE A 130 2.51 12.52 9.54
N ARG A 131 3.47 12.02 8.74
CA ARG A 131 3.24 10.86 7.87
C ARG A 131 2.83 9.65 8.72
N PRO A 132 1.68 9.00 8.45
CA PRO A 132 1.27 7.79 9.13
C PRO A 132 2.28 6.66 8.96
N THR A 133 2.43 5.84 10.00
CA THR A 133 3.32 4.67 10.00
C THR A 133 2.61 3.41 9.47
N THR A 134 1.28 3.43 9.46
CA THR A 134 0.43 2.33 9.02
C THR A 134 -0.72 2.83 8.16
N PHE A 135 -1.18 1.98 7.24
CA PHE A 135 -2.28 2.26 6.34
C PHE A 135 -3.29 1.11 6.31
N THR A 136 -4.57 1.41 6.14
CA THR A 136 -5.57 0.38 5.83
C THR A 136 -5.47 0.02 4.36
N LYS A 137 -5.67 -1.26 4.01
CA LYS A 137 -5.62 -1.68 2.61
C LYS A 137 -6.64 -0.94 1.76
N GLU A 138 -7.82 -0.65 2.30
CA GLU A 138 -8.93 -0.01 1.58
C GLU A 138 -8.60 1.41 1.11
N GLU A 139 -7.67 2.08 1.80
CA GLU A 139 -7.18 3.43 1.46
C GLU A 139 -5.96 3.41 0.53
N CYS A 140 -5.49 2.21 0.18
CA CYS A 140 -4.29 1.99 -0.61
C CYS A 140 -4.59 1.45 -2.02
N LEU A 141 -3.67 1.69 -2.94
CA LEU A 141 -3.65 1.04 -4.25
C LEU A 141 -2.24 0.49 -4.54
N PRO A 142 -2.12 -0.72 -5.10
CA PRO A 142 -0.82 -1.28 -5.44
C PRO A 142 -0.24 -0.59 -6.67
N LEU A 143 1.05 -0.28 -6.61
CA LEU A 143 1.88 -0.04 -7.80
C LEU A 143 2.38 -1.40 -8.28
N LEU A 144 1.53 -2.09 -9.05
CA LEU A 144 1.79 -3.43 -9.54
C LEU A 144 3.10 -3.51 -10.34
N SER A 145 3.92 -4.50 -10.00
CA SER A 145 5.05 -4.95 -10.80
C SER A 145 4.61 -5.72 -12.04
N ILE A 146 5.53 -5.89 -13.01
CA ILE A 146 5.36 -6.80 -14.15
C ILE A 146 4.91 -8.20 -13.70
N GLY A 147 5.52 -8.74 -12.65
CA GLY A 147 5.20 -10.07 -12.12
C GLY A 147 3.76 -10.17 -11.61
N GLN A 148 3.33 -9.16 -10.84
CA GLN A 148 1.96 -9.11 -10.31
C GLN A 148 0.92 -8.94 -11.42
N MET A 149 1.21 -8.13 -12.44
CA MET A 149 0.32 -8.00 -13.60
C MET A 149 0.20 -9.32 -14.37
N ILE A 150 1.31 -10.03 -14.61
CA ILE A 150 1.29 -11.36 -15.23
C ILE A 150 0.43 -12.34 -14.42
N GLU A 151 0.57 -12.32 -13.09
CA GLU A 151 -0.21 -13.18 -12.21
C GLU A 151 -1.72 -12.87 -12.29
N ILE A 152 -2.10 -11.58 -12.27
CA ILE A 152 -3.49 -11.14 -12.41
C ILE A 152 -4.08 -11.61 -13.74
N LEU A 153 -3.37 -11.41 -14.86
CA LEU A 153 -3.84 -11.81 -16.19
C LEU A 153 -3.96 -13.33 -16.32
N ASN A 154 -2.99 -14.08 -15.76
CA ASN A 154 -3.04 -15.54 -15.80
C ASN A 154 -4.22 -16.11 -14.99
N LYS A 155 -4.61 -15.45 -13.89
CA LYS A 155 -5.78 -15.83 -13.08
C LYS A 155 -7.10 -15.39 -13.71
N ASN A 156 -7.14 -14.26 -14.43
CA ASN A 156 -8.36 -13.64 -14.95
C ASN A 156 -8.49 -13.77 -16.47
N LYS A 157 -8.53 -15.00 -16.97
CA LYS A 157 -8.64 -15.26 -18.42
C LYS A 157 -9.88 -14.59 -19.00
N SER A 158 -9.67 -13.71 -19.97
CA SER A 158 -10.73 -12.98 -20.67
C SER A 158 -10.55 -13.12 -22.18
N LYS A 159 -11.63 -12.93 -22.93
CA LYS A 159 -11.59 -12.83 -24.40
C LYS A 159 -11.29 -11.41 -24.89
N LEU A 160 -11.21 -10.44 -23.96
CA LEU A 160 -10.96 -9.03 -24.27
C LEU A 160 -9.49 -8.75 -24.61
N TYR A 161 -8.59 -9.66 -24.24
CA TYR A 161 -7.16 -9.56 -24.53
C TYR A 161 -6.59 -10.96 -24.79
N ASP A 162 -5.52 -11.00 -25.57
CA ASP A 162 -4.73 -12.22 -25.80
C ASP A 162 -3.39 -12.08 -25.07
N PHE A 163 -3.25 -12.79 -23.95
CA PHE A 163 -2.00 -12.88 -23.19
C PHE A 163 -1.41 -14.28 -23.32
N TYR A 164 -0.16 -14.36 -23.74
CA TYR A 164 0.64 -15.58 -23.76
C TYR A 164 2.10 -15.26 -23.45
N LEU A 165 2.70 -16.04 -22.57
CA LEU A 165 4.11 -15.94 -22.21
C LEU A 165 4.74 -17.33 -22.29
N LEU A 166 5.85 -17.43 -23.02
CA LEU A 166 6.66 -18.64 -23.14
C LEU A 166 8.09 -18.32 -22.74
N ALA A 167 8.64 -19.09 -21.82
CA ALA A 167 10.06 -19.10 -21.52
C ALA A 167 10.58 -20.53 -21.71
N ASP A 168 11.59 -20.69 -22.55
CA ASP A 168 12.21 -21.97 -22.91
C ASP A 168 13.74 -21.79 -22.94
N ASN A 169 14.46 -22.71 -22.30
CA ASN A 169 15.93 -22.76 -22.33
C ASN A 169 16.51 -23.96 -23.10
N GLY A 170 15.67 -24.71 -23.80
CA GLY A 170 15.97 -25.91 -24.56
C GLY A 170 15.90 -27.23 -23.77
N GLN A 171 15.78 -27.18 -22.44
CA GLN A 171 15.64 -28.36 -21.58
C GLN A 171 14.30 -28.40 -20.85
N PHE A 172 13.84 -27.25 -20.40
CA PHE A 172 12.54 -27.07 -19.78
C PHE A 172 11.92 -25.76 -20.26
N ALA A 173 10.60 -25.79 -20.38
CA ALA A 173 9.82 -24.63 -20.78
C ALA A 173 8.66 -24.43 -19.81
N THR A 174 8.24 -23.18 -19.66
CA THR A 174 7.00 -22.82 -18.99
C THR A 174 6.18 -21.92 -19.90
N GLU A 175 4.88 -22.17 -19.94
CA GLU A 175 3.91 -21.34 -20.65
C GLU A 175 2.84 -20.81 -19.68
N MET A 176 2.39 -19.58 -19.89
CA MET A 176 1.29 -18.96 -19.14
C MET A 176 0.35 -18.23 -20.11
N GLY A 177 -0.93 -18.11 -19.73
CA GLY A 177 -1.95 -17.42 -20.54
C GLY A 177 -2.82 -18.34 -21.41
N SER A 178 -3.29 -17.79 -22.53
CA SER A 178 -4.20 -18.47 -23.47
C SER A 178 -3.44 -19.40 -24.42
N LYS A 179 -3.86 -20.67 -24.50
CA LYS A 179 -3.27 -21.65 -25.43
C LYS A 179 -3.71 -21.46 -26.87
N ASP A 180 -4.84 -20.79 -27.07
CA ASP A 180 -5.38 -20.44 -28.38
C ASP A 180 -4.82 -19.08 -28.87
N TYR A 181 -3.62 -18.70 -28.41
CA TYR A 181 -3.03 -17.40 -28.71
C TYR A 181 -2.99 -17.16 -30.22
N ASN A 182 -3.65 -16.07 -30.63
CA ASN A 182 -3.83 -15.78 -32.02
C ASN A 182 -2.56 -15.14 -32.61
N LEU A 183 -1.73 -15.95 -33.25
CA LEU A 183 -0.52 -15.51 -33.96
C LEU A 183 -0.81 -14.67 -35.22
N SER A 184 -2.07 -14.41 -35.59
CA SER A 184 -2.39 -13.59 -36.77
C SER A 184 -1.87 -12.15 -36.68
N GLY A 185 -1.58 -11.66 -35.47
CA GLY A 185 -0.94 -10.35 -35.25
C GLY A 185 0.59 -10.39 -35.16
N TYR A 186 1.23 -11.56 -35.23
CA TYR A 186 2.69 -11.67 -35.13
C TYR A 186 3.34 -11.07 -36.38
N GLY A 187 4.05 -9.94 -36.22
CA GLY A 187 4.61 -9.16 -37.32
C GLY A 187 3.71 -8.04 -37.87
N SER A 188 2.64 -7.69 -37.15
CA SER A 188 1.82 -6.51 -37.47
C SER A 188 2.44 -5.21 -36.94
N ASP A 189 2.08 -4.08 -37.57
CA ASP A 189 2.58 -2.73 -37.27
C ASP A 189 1.96 -2.13 -36.00
N PHE A 190 2.00 -2.86 -34.88
CA PHE A 190 1.60 -2.27 -33.60
C PHE A 190 2.54 -1.13 -33.22
N GLU A 191 1.98 -0.09 -32.60
CA GLU A 191 2.79 0.94 -31.95
C GLU A 191 3.63 0.28 -30.86
N SER A 192 4.95 0.46 -30.93
CA SER A 192 5.87 -0.15 -29.98
C SER A 192 5.69 0.52 -28.61
N LYS A 193 5.16 -0.23 -27.64
CA LYS A 193 5.08 0.16 -26.23
C LYS A 193 5.93 -0.76 -25.37
N GLU A 194 6.32 -0.29 -24.18
CA GLU A 194 7.04 -1.11 -23.22
C GLU A 194 6.13 -2.20 -22.64
N LEU A 195 6.73 -3.33 -22.22
CA LEU A 195 5.98 -4.47 -21.67
C LEU A 195 5.08 -4.05 -20.49
N CYS A 196 5.59 -3.23 -19.58
CA CYS A 196 4.83 -2.78 -18.42
C CYS A 196 3.54 -2.05 -18.84
N ASP A 197 3.62 -1.18 -19.84
CA ASP A 197 2.47 -0.41 -20.31
C ASP A 197 1.48 -1.33 -21.04
N VAL A 198 1.95 -2.26 -21.88
CA VAL A 198 1.07 -3.23 -22.56
C VAL A 198 0.36 -4.13 -21.55
N LEU A 199 1.08 -4.66 -20.56
CA LEU A 199 0.47 -5.47 -19.49
C LEU A 199 -0.56 -4.66 -18.71
N TRP A 200 -0.26 -3.40 -18.41
CA TRP A 200 -1.19 -2.53 -17.70
C TRP A 200 -2.48 -2.27 -18.49
N GLU A 201 -2.38 -2.01 -19.79
CA GLU A 201 -3.55 -1.91 -20.66
C GLU A 201 -4.39 -3.19 -20.64
N CYS A 202 -3.77 -4.36 -20.64
CA CYS A 202 -4.49 -5.63 -20.49
C CYS A 202 -5.16 -5.77 -19.13
N VAL A 203 -4.48 -5.36 -18.04
CA VAL A 203 -5.04 -5.41 -16.69
C VAL A 203 -6.26 -4.49 -16.58
N LYS A 204 -6.23 -3.30 -17.18
CA LYS A 204 -7.40 -2.40 -17.20
C LYS A 204 -8.65 -3.01 -17.84
N LEU A 205 -8.50 -4.03 -18.70
CA LEU A 205 -9.63 -4.76 -19.30
C LEU A 205 -10.25 -5.82 -18.37
N VAL A 206 -9.59 -6.15 -17.26
CA VAL A 206 -10.14 -7.04 -16.22
C VAL A 206 -10.63 -6.29 -14.97
N LEU A 207 -10.24 -5.02 -14.82
CA LEU A 207 -10.71 -4.12 -13.77
C LEU A 207 -12.10 -3.56 -14.09
#